data_AF-A0A935MWT9-F1
#
_entry.id   AF-A0A935MWT9-F1
#
_cell.length_a   1.000
_cell.length_b   1.000
_cell.length_c   1.000
_cell.angle_alpha   90.00
_cell.angle_beta   90.00
_cell.angle_gamma   90.00
#
_symmetry.space_group_name_H-M   'P 1'
#
loop_
_entity.id
_entity.type
_entity.pdbx_description
1 polymer ?
#
loop_
_entity_poly.entity_id
_entity_poly.type
_entity_poly.pdbx_seq_one_letter_code
_entity_poly.pdbx_strand_id
1 'polypeptide(L)'
;MLWEVRNRMVTRLGHTAGTTRVLQVVTDGMKLAPVGPTILQERDAIIAAAAALPLAPSASLDVVDVREGFRVRGAGFSASIQNAGTGTNNTVVTEAFDFPNVQHINPFSVSDTTGNNNGFPEPGENVLLSVPVTNTTGATITNVLVNVNGGTNANYGTINDGQTVTQQIPFAIPVAAACGSTQNVNINVSSTVGAQTPVPRSFVLGNPQGIVQNFDGAVVPALPAGWTTTQDTGTSITWATTATGPSSAPNSAFANDPATVNMSSLVSPSVPITSAAAQLKFKNKYITEPTFDGMVLEMAIGAGAFQDIIAAGGSFVSGGYNATISSSFASPIAGRQAWSGTSLGGYIDTVVNLPAAANGNNVQFRWRMASDNSVSATGVNIDDVQIVSSFICAPTAADVEVSGRVLATAGGRGLRGARVVLRDESGNETSVFTGAYGTFRFPAVETGHTYILSVVSRRFQYAPQVLAINDNVTDLVFSPQ
;
A
#
# COMPACT_ATOMS: atom_id res chain seq x y z
N MET A 1 -13.60 32.19 22.37
CA MET A 1 -13.38 30.82 22.88
C MET A 1 -13.61 30.75 24.39
N LEU A 2 -12.81 31.40 25.23
CA LEU A 2 -12.95 31.30 26.71
C LEU A 2 -14.31 31.76 27.27
N TRP A 3 -14.95 32.74 26.64
CA TRP A 3 -16.32 33.13 27.00
C TRP A 3 -17.33 31.98 26.84
N GLU A 4 -17.15 31.16 25.79
CA GLU A 4 -17.99 30.00 25.53
C GLU A 4 -17.77 28.91 26.57
N VAL A 5 -16.50 28.65 26.93
CA VAL A 5 -16.13 27.73 28.01
C VAL A 5 -16.76 28.17 29.34
N ARG A 6 -16.68 29.47 29.66
CA ARG A 6 -17.32 30.05 30.85
C ARG A 6 -18.83 29.85 30.83
N ASN A 7 -19.48 30.18 29.72
CA ASN A 7 -20.92 30.03 29.60
C ASN A 7 -21.37 28.58 29.88
N ARG A 8 -20.65 27.60 29.34
CA ARG A 8 -20.94 26.18 29.54
C ARG A 8 -20.77 25.73 30.99
N MET A 9 -19.63 26.02 31.60
CA MET A 9 -19.39 25.66 33.00
C MET A 9 -20.35 26.37 33.96
N VAL A 10 -20.70 27.63 33.71
CA VAL A 10 -21.71 28.36 34.51
C VAL A 10 -23.09 27.75 34.34
N THR A 11 -23.46 27.35 33.13
CA THR A 11 -24.74 26.68 32.87
C THR A 11 -24.84 25.35 33.63
N ARG A 12 -23.75 24.56 33.64
CA ARG A 12 -23.73 23.25 34.30
C ARG A 12 -23.59 23.32 35.82
N LEU A 13 -22.73 24.20 36.34
CA LEU A 13 -22.34 24.24 37.75
C LEU A 13 -23.02 25.38 38.54
N GLY A 14 -23.73 26.28 37.86
CA GLY A 14 -24.22 27.52 38.43
C GLY A 14 -23.17 28.64 38.43
N HIS A 15 -23.61 29.89 38.61
CA HIS A 15 -22.76 31.07 38.42
C HIS A 15 -21.49 31.08 39.27
N THR A 16 -21.62 30.84 40.58
CA THR A 16 -20.49 30.90 41.52
C THR A 16 -19.49 29.77 41.26
N ALA A 17 -19.94 28.51 41.28
CA ALA A 17 -19.05 27.36 41.11
C ALA A 17 -18.46 27.28 39.68
N GLY A 18 -19.25 27.60 38.65
CA GLY A 18 -18.77 27.63 37.27
C GLY A 18 -17.75 28.73 37.00
N THR A 19 -17.93 29.92 37.60
CA THR A 19 -16.93 31.01 37.48
C THR A 19 -15.61 30.60 38.15
N THR A 20 -15.66 30.03 39.35
CA THR A 20 -14.45 29.53 40.04
C THR A 20 -13.78 28.42 39.22
N ARG A 21 -14.56 27.49 38.65
CA ARG A 21 -14.02 26.37 37.87
C ARG A 21 -13.30 26.82 36.60
N VAL A 22 -13.90 27.72 35.82
CA VAL A 22 -13.22 28.25 34.61
C VAL A 22 -11.94 28.98 34.97
N LEU A 23 -11.95 29.79 36.04
CA LEU A 23 -10.77 30.54 36.43
C LEU A 23 -9.62 29.59 36.78
N GLN A 24 -9.91 28.51 37.51
CA GLN A 24 -8.92 27.48 37.83
C GLN A 24 -8.37 26.82 36.56
N VAL A 25 -9.25 26.29 35.71
CA VAL A 25 -8.85 25.53 34.51
C VAL A 25 -8.02 26.38 33.55
N VAL A 26 -8.40 27.64 33.33
CA VAL A 26 -7.63 28.56 32.48
C VAL A 26 -6.28 28.90 33.11
N THR A 27 -6.26 29.21 34.42
CA THR A 27 -5.01 29.56 35.11
C THR A 27 -4.01 28.39 35.13
N ASP A 28 -4.50 27.17 35.34
CA ASP A 28 -3.65 25.98 35.30
C ASP A 28 -3.22 25.65 33.87
N GLY A 29 -4.06 25.89 32.86
CA GLY A 29 -3.68 25.79 31.46
C GLY A 29 -2.53 26.73 31.09
N MET A 30 -2.59 27.99 31.53
CA MET A 30 -1.51 28.96 31.31
C MET A 30 -0.18 28.54 31.93
N LYS A 31 -0.17 27.70 32.98
CA LYS A 31 1.06 27.13 33.56
C LYS A 31 1.61 25.96 32.75
N LEU A 32 0.75 25.23 32.05
CA LEU A 32 1.11 24.07 31.24
C LEU A 32 1.52 24.46 29.81
N ALA A 33 1.07 25.61 29.32
CA ALA A 33 1.39 26.07 27.99
C ALA A 33 2.88 26.45 27.84
N PRO A 34 3.47 26.27 26.64
CA PRO A 34 4.81 26.79 26.35
C PRO A 34 4.83 28.32 26.37
N VAL A 35 6.03 28.92 26.50
CA VAL A 35 6.18 30.38 26.42
C VAL A 35 5.79 30.88 25.02
N GLY A 36 4.88 31.86 24.98
CA GLY A 36 4.34 32.39 23.72
C GLY A 36 3.52 31.37 22.94
N PRO A 37 2.49 30.74 23.56
CA PRO A 37 1.76 29.67 22.92
C PRO A 37 0.91 30.19 21.77
N THR A 38 0.79 29.39 20.73
CA THR A 38 -0.27 29.57 19.73
C THR A 38 -1.65 29.31 20.33
N ILE A 39 -2.72 29.73 19.66
CA ILE A 39 -4.10 29.52 20.15
C ILE A 39 -4.44 28.03 20.35
N LEU A 40 -3.87 27.13 19.54
CA LEU A 40 -4.08 25.68 19.68
C LEU A 40 -3.24 25.09 20.81
N GLN A 41 -2.01 25.57 21.02
CA GLN A 41 -1.20 25.15 22.17
C GLN A 41 -1.84 25.57 23.50
N GLU A 42 -2.38 26.79 23.57
CA GLU A 42 -3.10 27.25 24.76
C GLU A 42 -4.39 26.44 24.98
N ARG A 43 -5.16 26.17 23.90
CA ARG A 43 -6.32 25.26 23.96
C ARG A 43 -5.93 23.92 24.57
N ASP A 44 -4.88 23.29 24.05
CA ASP A 44 -4.47 21.95 24.46
C ASP A 44 -3.98 21.94 25.92
N ALA A 45 -3.30 23.00 26.35
CA ALA A 45 -2.90 23.18 27.74
C ALA A 45 -4.10 23.34 28.69
N ILE A 46 -5.13 24.10 28.29
CA ILE A 46 -6.37 24.26 29.07
C ILE A 46 -7.17 22.95 29.13
N ILE A 47 -7.19 22.17 28.04
CA ILE A 47 -7.79 20.82 28.04
C ILE A 47 -7.04 19.90 29.00
N ALA A 48 -5.70 19.92 28.97
CA ALA A 48 -4.87 19.14 29.89
C ALA A 48 -5.09 19.54 31.35
N ALA A 49 -5.20 20.83 31.64
CA ALA A 49 -5.52 21.34 32.98
C ALA A 49 -6.89 20.86 33.47
N ALA A 50 -7.92 20.89 32.61
CA ALA A 50 -9.24 20.36 32.95
C ALA A 50 -9.20 18.85 33.26
N ALA A 51 -8.41 18.09 32.49
CA ALA A 51 -8.25 16.65 32.67
C ALA A 51 -7.49 16.30 33.98
N ALA A 52 -6.58 17.16 34.42
CA ALA A 52 -5.76 16.95 35.61
C ALA A 52 -6.47 17.28 36.94
N LEU A 53 -7.73 17.72 36.90
CA LEU A 53 -8.47 18.04 38.13
C LEU A 53 -8.77 16.78 38.96
N PRO A 54 -8.55 16.80 40.27
CA PRO A 54 -8.60 15.59 41.12
C PRO A 54 -10.01 15.01 41.36
N LEU A 55 -11.07 15.70 40.92
CA LEU A 55 -12.46 15.29 41.16
C LEU A 55 -13.03 14.57 39.93
N ALA A 56 -12.82 13.25 39.81
CA ALA A 56 -13.61 12.42 38.89
C ALA A 56 -15.02 12.17 39.49
N PRO A 57 -16.12 12.25 38.71
CA PRO A 57 -16.21 12.44 37.26
C PRO A 57 -16.21 13.91 36.79
N SER A 58 -16.09 14.92 37.67
CA SER A 58 -16.17 16.35 37.30
C SER A 58 -15.11 16.76 36.27
N ALA A 59 -13.89 16.24 36.37
CA ALA A 59 -12.81 16.48 35.40
C ALA A 59 -13.23 16.09 33.97
N SER A 60 -13.96 14.99 33.80
CA SER A 60 -14.45 14.56 32.48
C SER A 60 -15.45 15.56 31.88
N LEU A 61 -16.35 16.10 32.71
CA LEU A 61 -17.33 17.10 32.27
C LEU A 61 -16.69 18.46 32.00
N ASP A 62 -15.65 18.84 32.75
CA ASP A 62 -14.90 20.08 32.51
C ASP A 62 -14.14 20.00 31.17
N VAL A 63 -13.52 18.87 30.85
CA VAL A 63 -12.88 18.63 29.55
C VAL A 63 -13.89 18.78 28.41
N VAL A 64 -15.10 18.23 28.57
CA VAL A 64 -16.19 18.36 27.58
C VAL A 64 -16.57 19.83 27.37
N ASP A 65 -16.79 20.59 28.44
CA ASP A 65 -17.15 22.01 28.34
C ASP A 65 -16.05 22.85 27.67
N VAL A 66 -14.77 22.58 27.98
CA VAL A 66 -13.62 23.23 27.35
C VAL A 66 -13.58 22.90 25.87
N ARG A 67 -13.58 21.61 25.51
CA ARG A 67 -13.53 21.17 24.11
C ARG A 67 -14.67 21.77 23.29
N GLU A 68 -15.89 21.77 23.83
CA GLU A 68 -17.04 22.39 23.16
C GLU A 68 -16.88 23.89 22.99
N GLY A 69 -16.37 24.61 24.01
CA GLY A 69 -16.19 26.06 23.93
C GLY A 69 -15.14 26.50 22.90
N PHE A 70 -14.11 25.68 22.67
CA PHE A 70 -13.12 25.92 21.63
C PHE A 70 -13.62 25.49 20.24
N ARG A 71 -14.19 24.29 20.14
CA ARG A 71 -14.65 23.69 18.89
C ARG A 71 -15.67 24.56 18.16
N VAL A 72 -16.69 25.08 18.85
CA VAL A 72 -17.73 25.91 18.21
C VAL A 72 -17.22 27.27 17.72
N ARG A 73 -15.95 27.60 18.00
CA ARG A 73 -15.29 28.83 17.57
C ARG A 73 -14.15 28.57 16.57
N GLY A 74 -14.12 27.39 15.94
CA GLY A 74 -13.14 27.06 14.91
C GLY A 74 -11.83 26.45 15.43
N ALA A 75 -11.72 26.19 16.74
CA ALA A 75 -10.56 25.52 17.36
C ALA A 75 -10.88 24.06 17.75
N GLY A 76 -11.62 23.36 16.88
CA GLY A 76 -11.94 21.94 16.99
C GLY A 76 -10.72 21.03 16.84
N PHE A 77 -10.92 19.73 17.01
CA PHE A 77 -9.83 18.76 17.11
C PHE A 77 -8.88 18.77 15.90
N SER A 78 -9.39 18.85 14.67
CA SER A 78 -8.57 18.89 13.45
C SER A 78 -8.09 20.29 13.04
N ALA A 79 -8.34 21.32 13.86
CA ALA A 79 -7.84 22.67 13.58
C ALA A 79 -6.31 22.67 13.56
N SER A 80 -5.70 23.46 12.68
CA SER A 80 -4.24 23.52 12.53
C SER A 80 -3.74 24.93 12.26
N ILE A 81 -2.47 25.16 12.62
CA ILE A 81 -1.75 26.40 12.35
C ILE A 81 -0.56 26.05 11.48
N GLN A 82 -0.62 26.39 10.20
CA GLN A 82 0.45 26.17 9.24
C GLN A 82 1.51 27.28 9.31
N ASN A 83 1.10 28.50 9.66
CA ASN A 83 2.01 29.59 9.97
C ASN A 83 1.44 30.39 11.15
N ALA A 84 2.15 30.43 12.27
CA ALA A 84 1.76 31.24 13.42
C ALA A 84 1.78 32.75 13.10
N GLY A 85 2.53 33.13 12.07
CA GLY A 85 2.72 34.50 11.64
C GLY A 85 3.68 35.28 12.55
N THR A 86 4.07 36.46 12.08
CA THR A 86 5.06 37.34 12.76
C THR A 86 4.44 38.67 13.18
N GLY A 87 3.11 38.78 13.18
CA GLY A 87 2.39 40.05 13.37
C GLY A 87 2.29 40.91 12.10
N THR A 88 2.63 40.35 10.94
CA THR A 88 2.59 41.03 9.62
C THR A 88 1.44 40.53 8.74
N ASN A 89 0.35 40.05 9.34
CA ASN A 89 -0.81 39.46 8.65
C ASN A 89 -0.46 38.24 7.76
N ASN A 90 0.56 37.48 8.13
CA ASN A 90 1.00 36.27 7.42
C ASN A 90 0.57 34.97 8.11
N THR A 91 -0.28 35.03 9.14
CA THR A 91 -0.80 33.86 9.84
C THR A 91 -1.66 33.01 8.89
N VAL A 92 -1.41 31.70 8.86
CA VAL A 92 -2.18 30.72 8.07
C VAL A 92 -2.71 29.67 9.03
N VAL A 93 -4.03 29.51 9.06
CA VAL A 93 -4.75 28.55 9.90
C VAL A 93 -5.81 27.81 9.10
N THR A 94 -6.11 26.58 9.52
CA THR A 94 -7.33 25.86 9.15
C THR A 94 -8.20 25.73 10.39
N GLU A 95 -9.38 26.35 10.36
CA GLU A 95 -10.37 26.17 11.41
C GLU A 95 -11.03 24.79 11.32
N ALA A 96 -11.42 24.26 12.47
CA ALA A 96 -12.22 23.05 12.55
C ALA A 96 -13.28 23.16 13.63
N PHE A 97 -14.39 22.45 13.43
CA PHE A 97 -15.53 22.44 14.35
C PHE A 97 -15.87 21.01 14.78
N ASP A 98 -14.90 20.11 14.78
CA ASP A 98 -15.05 18.69 15.12
C ASP A 98 -14.60 18.35 16.55
N PHE A 99 -15.21 17.32 17.13
CA PHE A 99 -14.81 16.78 18.43
C PHE A 99 -13.77 15.67 18.21
N PRO A 100 -12.81 15.46 19.12
CA PRO A 100 -11.95 14.27 19.07
C PRO A 100 -12.82 13.01 19.07
N ASN A 101 -12.55 12.10 18.15
CA ASN A 101 -13.26 10.84 18.06
C ASN A 101 -12.28 9.69 17.88
N VAL A 102 -12.79 8.48 17.82
CA VAL A 102 -12.04 7.31 17.39
C VAL A 102 -11.53 7.54 15.96
N GLN A 103 -10.24 7.27 15.76
CA GLN A 103 -9.58 7.45 14.47
C GLN A 103 -9.09 6.12 13.91
N HIS A 104 -9.14 5.97 12.59
CA HIS A 104 -8.47 4.87 11.91
C HIS A 104 -6.95 5.07 11.93
N ILE A 105 -6.20 4.01 12.23
CA ILE A 105 -4.73 4.02 12.29
C ILE A 105 -4.12 2.94 11.38
N ASN A 106 -2.80 2.93 11.27
CA ASN A 106 -2.07 1.83 10.64
C ASN A 106 -1.73 0.73 11.68
N PRO A 107 -1.55 -0.53 11.26
CA PRO A 107 -1.55 -1.01 9.86
C PRO A 107 -2.96 -1.31 9.33
N PHE A 108 -3.23 -0.85 8.11
CA PHE A 108 -4.32 -1.37 7.27
C PHE A 108 -3.80 -2.58 6.49
N SER A 109 -4.57 -3.67 6.45
CA SER A 109 -4.21 -4.85 5.65
C SER A 109 -5.41 -5.46 4.96
N VAL A 110 -5.15 -6.18 3.88
CA VAL A 110 -6.16 -6.89 3.09
C VAL A 110 -5.84 -8.37 3.15
N SER A 111 -6.86 -9.17 3.49
CA SER A 111 -6.78 -10.62 3.51
C SER A 111 -7.60 -11.20 2.37
N ASP A 112 -6.97 -12.04 1.58
CA ASP A 112 -7.57 -12.79 0.47
C ASP A 112 -8.18 -14.14 0.93
N THR A 113 -8.28 -14.38 2.24
CA THR A 113 -8.82 -15.63 2.79
C THR A 113 -10.27 -15.96 2.38
N THR A 114 -11.03 -14.99 1.90
CA THR A 114 -12.41 -15.16 1.42
C THR A 114 -12.53 -15.19 -0.11
N GLY A 115 -11.44 -14.93 -0.84
CA GLY A 115 -11.32 -15.07 -2.29
C GLY A 115 -10.85 -16.47 -2.64
N ASN A 116 -9.87 -16.58 -3.54
CA ASN A 116 -9.23 -17.84 -3.86
C ASN A 116 -8.12 -18.26 -2.86
N ASN A 117 -7.81 -17.40 -1.88
CA ASN A 117 -6.83 -17.64 -0.83
C ASN A 117 -5.41 -17.92 -1.36
N ASN A 118 -5.06 -17.31 -2.49
CA ASN A 118 -3.70 -17.31 -3.05
C ASN A 118 -2.81 -16.22 -2.39
N GLY A 119 -3.41 -15.37 -1.55
CA GLY A 119 -2.72 -14.33 -0.78
C GLY A 119 -2.73 -12.96 -1.44
N PHE A 120 -3.34 -12.82 -2.62
CA PHE A 120 -3.40 -11.58 -3.39
C PHE A 120 -4.84 -11.22 -3.71
N PRO A 121 -5.30 -10.01 -3.35
CA PRO A 121 -6.61 -9.52 -3.75
C PRO A 121 -6.73 -9.42 -5.27
N GLU A 122 -7.72 -10.05 -5.88
CA GLU A 122 -7.92 -10.01 -7.34
C GLU A 122 -9.26 -9.40 -7.74
N PRO A 123 -9.39 -8.91 -8.99
CA PRO A 123 -10.68 -8.44 -9.52
C PRO A 123 -11.77 -9.48 -9.33
N GLY A 124 -12.95 -9.05 -8.86
CA GLY A 124 -14.11 -9.94 -8.67
C GLY A 124 -14.15 -10.73 -7.37
N GLU A 125 -13.10 -10.69 -6.55
CA GLU A 125 -13.06 -11.43 -5.30
C GLU A 125 -13.68 -10.70 -4.11
N ASN A 126 -14.10 -11.47 -3.12
CA ASN A 126 -14.42 -10.96 -1.80
C ASN A 126 -13.19 -11.05 -0.90
N VAL A 127 -12.78 -9.92 -0.33
CA VAL A 127 -11.65 -9.83 0.59
C VAL A 127 -12.08 -9.31 1.96
N LEU A 128 -11.23 -9.51 2.96
CA LEU A 128 -11.42 -8.97 4.31
C LEU A 128 -10.43 -7.83 4.56
N LEU A 129 -10.96 -6.63 4.79
CA LEU A 129 -10.16 -5.47 5.15
C LEU A 129 -10.00 -5.42 6.67
N SER A 130 -8.77 -5.53 7.16
CA SER A 130 -8.48 -5.37 8.59
C SER A 130 -8.31 -3.89 8.90
N VAL A 131 -9.25 -3.34 9.65
CA VAL A 131 -9.35 -1.91 9.92
C VAL A 131 -9.18 -1.66 11.42
N PRO A 132 -7.98 -1.29 11.90
CA PRO A 132 -7.80 -0.87 13.28
C PRO A 132 -8.28 0.56 13.48
N VAL A 133 -8.96 0.80 14.60
CA VAL A 133 -9.34 2.13 15.06
C VAL A 133 -8.94 2.31 16.52
N THR A 134 -8.47 3.49 16.88
CA THR A 134 -7.98 3.80 18.23
C THR A 134 -8.72 4.99 18.81
N ASN A 135 -9.04 4.89 20.09
CA ASN A 135 -9.55 6.01 20.87
C ASN A 135 -8.40 6.65 21.67
N THR A 136 -8.11 7.92 21.42
CA THR A 136 -7.14 8.73 22.17
C THR A 136 -7.79 10.00 22.73
N THR A 137 -9.11 9.98 22.91
CA THR A 137 -9.90 11.17 23.22
C THR A 137 -9.84 11.58 24.70
N GLY A 138 -9.30 10.73 25.58
CA GLY A 138 -9.30 10.89 27.04
C GLY A 138 -10.60 10.44 27.73
N ALA A 139 -11.55 9.89 26.97
CA ALA A 139 -12.83 9.39 27.48
C ALA A 139 -13.29 8.16 26.70
N THR A 140 -14.22 7.39 27.26
CA THR A 140 -14.85 6.26 26.57
C THR A 140 -15.78 6.76 25.46
N ILE A 141 -15.65 6.21 24.25
CA ILE A 141 -16.53 6.49 23.10
C ILE A 141 -17.42 5.27 22.85
N THR A 142 -18.71 5.50 22.66
CA THR A 142 -19.73 4.47 22.46
C THR A 142 -20.31 4.50 21.05
N ASN A 143 -20.96 3.39 20.66
CA ASN A 143 -21.55 3.19 19.32
C ASN A 143 -20.58 3.50 18.18
N VAL A 144 -19.33 3.05 18.30
CA VAL A 144 -18.33 3.21 17.24
C VAL A 144 -18.73 2.31 16.08
N LEU A 145 -18.91 2.92 14.92
CA LEU A 145 -19.27 2.26 13.67
C LEU A 145 -18.24 2.61 12.61
N VAL A 146 -17.84 1.61 11.83
CA VAL A 146 -16.93 1.79 10.69
C VAL A 146 -17.57 1.22 9.45
N ASN A 147 -17.52 1.95 8.34
CA ASN A 147 -17.84 1.39 7.04
C ASN A 147 -16.77 1.74 6.00
N VAL A 148 -16.81 1.01 4.89
CA VAL A 148 -15.89 1.17 3.76
C VAL A 148 -16.72 1.59 2.56
N ASN A 149 -16.34 2.68 1.90
CA ASN A 149 -17.03 3.23 0.72
C ASN A 149 -18.54 3.45 0.90
N GLY A 150 -19.01 3.74 2.12
CA GLY A 150 -20.44 3.93 2.41
C GLY A 150 -21.24 2.63 2.47
N GLY A 151 -20.57 1.47 2.53
CA GLY A 151 -21.20 0.17 2.72
C GLY A 151 -21.78 -0.04 4.12
N THR A 152 -22.06 -1.29 4.48
CA THR A 152 -22.65 -1.65 5.78
C THR A 152 -21.75 -1.25 6.94
N ASN A 153 -22.35 -0.70 7.99
CA ASN A 153 -21.66 -0.37 9.23
C ASN A 153 -21.24 -1.64 9.99
N ALA A 154 -19.94 -1.84 10.16
CA ALA A 154 -19.38 -2.76 11.12
C ALA A 154 -19.41 -2.13 12.51
N ASN A 155 -19.89 -2.90 13.50
CA ASN A 155 -20.01 -2.43 14.89
C ASN A 155 -18.72 -2.71 15.67
N TYR A 156 -18.09 -1.64 16.16
CA TYR A 156 -16.91 -1.69 17.02
C TYR A 156 -17.27 -1.48 18.50
N GLY A 157 -18.53 -1.14 18.79
CA GLY A 157 -19.08 -1.05 20.13
C GLY A 157 -18.53 0.14 20.91
N THR A 158 -18.08 -0.14 22.13
CA THR A 158 -17.53 0.86 23.05
C THR A 158 -16.01 0.70 23.10
N ILE A 159 -15.28 1.79 22.89
CA ILE A 159 -13.82 1.80 22.91
C ILE A 159 -13.37 2.76 24.02
N ASN A 160 -12.65 2.25 25.02
CA ASN A 160 -12.09 3.09 26.08
C ASN A 160 -10.88 3.88 25.59
N ASP A 161 -10.53 4.95 26.31
CA ASP A 161 -9.33 5.72 26.01
C ASP A 161 -8.07 4.84 26.01
N GLY A 162 -7.18 5.07 25.06
CA GLY A 162 -5.97 4.29 24.80
C GLY A 162 -6.21 2.92 24.15
N GLN A 163 -7.46 2.48 23.95
CA GLN A 163 -7.74 1.19 23.33
C GLN A 163 -7.77 1.27 21.80
N THR A 164 -7.25 0.21 21.19
CA THR A 164 -7.36 -0.08 19.76
C THR A 164 -8.23 -1.30 19.56
N VAL A 165 -9.20 -1.20 18.63
CA VAL A 165 -10.04 -2.31 18.22
C VAL A 165 -9.89 -2.49 16.71
N THR A 166 -9.74 -3.74 16.28
CA THR A 166 -9.63 -4.11 14.86
C THR A 166 -10.79 -5.03 14.51
N GLN A 167 -11.50 -4.72 13.43
CA GLN A 167 -12.44 -5.66 12.81
C GLN A 167 -12.02 -5.94 11.37
N GLN A 168 -12.45 -7.10 10.88
CA GLN A 168 -12.38 -7.46 9.47
C GLN A 168 -13.70 -7.10 8.80
N ILE A 169 -13.64 -6.21 7.81
CA ILE A 169 -14.80 -5.74 7.05
C ILE A 169 -14.77 -6.40 5.66
N PRO A 170 -15.80 -7.19 5.28
CA PRO A 170 -15.89 -7.75 3.94
C PRO A 170 -15.98 -6.66 2.89
N PHE A 171 -15.23 -6.83 1.80
CA PHE A 171 -15.21 -5.92 0.66
C PHE A 171 -15.19 -6.73 -0.64
N ALA A 172 -16.12 -6.45 -1.55
CA ALA A 172 -16.15 -7.06 -2.87
C ALA A 172 -15.38 -6.18 -3.86
N ILE A 173 -14.35 -6.76 -4.48
CA ILE A 173 -13.56 -6.08 -5.49
C ILE A 173 -14.36 -6.08 -6.80
N PRO A 174 -14.52 -4.93 -7.48
CA PRO A 174 -15.25 -4.88 -8.73
C PRO A 174 -14.68 -5.85 -9.78
N VAL A 175 -15.55 -6.67 -10.41
CA VAL A 175 -15.16 -7.57 -11.52
C VAL A 175 -14.56 -6.84 -12.72
N ALA A 176 -14.91 -5.55 -12.89
CA ALA A 176 -14.39 -4.70 -13.94
C ALA A 176 -13.03 -4.05 -13.60
N ALA A 177 -12.48 -4.29 -12.40
CA ALA A 177 -11.17 -3.79 -12.04
C ALA A 177 -10.09 -4.47 -12.90
N ALA A 178 -9.10 -3.70 -13.36
CA ALA A 178 -8.00 -4.27 -14.12
C ALA A 178 -6.99 -4.95 -13.18
N CYS A 179 -6.42 -6.08 -13.61
CA CYS A 179 -5.31 -6.69 -12.89
C CYS A 179 -4.12 -5.74 -12.79
N GLY A 180 -3.46 -5.68 -11.63
CA GLY A 180 -2.37 -4.73 -11.38
C GLY A 180 -2.81 -3.28 -11.18
N SER A 181 -4.11 -3.00 -11.16
CA SER A 181 -4.61 -1.66 -10.82
C SER A 181 -4.62 -1.43 -9.30
N THR A 182 -4.61 -0.16 -8.90
CA THR A 182 -4.78 0.23 -7.50
C THR A 182 -6.26 0.33 -7.17
N GLN A 183 -6.71 -0.45 -6.19
CA GLN A 183 -8.02 -0.35 -5.59
C GLN A 183 -7.99 0.67 -4.45
N ASN A 184 -8.79 1.74 -4.59
CA ASN A 184 -8.96 2.75 -3.55
C ASN A 184 -10.19 2.46 -2.69
N VAL A 185 -10.07 2.70 -1.40
CA VAL A 185 -11.17 2.59 -0.42
C VAL A 185 -11.13 3.76 0.56
N ASN A 186 -12.29 4.23 0.98
CA ASN A 186 -12.47 5.26 1.99
C ASN A 186 -13.01 4.61 3.26
N ILE A 187 -12.24 4.71 4.34
CA ILE A 187 -12.65 4.24 5.67
C ILE A 187 -13.40 5.38 6.36
N ASN A 188 -14.67 5.14 6.68
CA ASN A 188 -15.52 6.09 7.38
C ASN A 188 -15.72 5.63 8.82
N VAL A 189 -15.24 6.42 9.78
CA VAL A 189 -15.44 6.16 11.21
C VAL A 189 -16.49 7.11 11.75
N SER A 190 -17.43 6.60 12.55
CA SER A 190 -18.45 7.39 13.22
C SER A 190 -18.73 6.85 14.62
N SER A 191 -19.30 7.67 15.49
CA SER A 191 -19.71 7.28 16.84
C SER A 191 -20.87 8.13 17.35
N THR A 192 -21.23 7.98 18.63
CA THR A 192 -22.17 8.91 19.31
C THR A 192 -21.75 10.38 19.24
N VAL A 193 -20.47 10.66 19.01
CA VAL A 193 -19.92 12.02 18.96
C VAL A 193 -19.94 12.61 17.54
N GLY A 194 -20.27 11.79 16.53
CA GLY A 194 -20.40 12.20 15.13
C GLY A 194 -19.51 11.40 14.18
N ALA A 195 -19.52 11.76 12.89
CA ALA A 195 -18.68 11.17 11.87
C ALA A 195 -17.32 11.86 11.77
N GLN A 196 -16.29 11.13 11.37
CA GLN A 196 -14.97 11.64 11.04
C GLN A 196 -14.83 11.85 9.53
N THR A 197 -13.84 12.66 9.15
CA THR A 197 -13.43 12.78 7.75
C THR A 197 -13.01 11.40 7.22
N PRO A 198 -13.50 10.98 6.04
CA PRO A 198 -13.10 9.72 5.43
C PRO A 198 -11.58 9.62 5.26
N VAL A 199 -11.02 8.47 5.63
CA VAL A 199 -9.58 8.21 5.50
C VAL A 199 -9.33 7.33 4.27
N PRO A 200 -8.65 7.84 3.22
CA PRO A 200 -8.35 7.03 2.05
C PRO A 200 -7.27 5.98 2.36
N ARG A 201 -7.48 4.79 1.81
CA ARG A 201 -6.54 3.67 1.77
C ARG A 201 -6.56 3.07 0.38
N SER A 202 -5.48 2.35 0.05
CA SER A 202 -5.35 1.72 -1.25
C SER A 202 -4.54 0.44 -1.14
N PHE A 203 -4.80 -0.47 -2.07
CA PHE A 203 -4.02 -1.70 -2.26
C PHE A 203 -3.97 -2.05 -3.75
N VAL A 204 -3.00 -2.85 -4.17
CA VAL A 204 -2.84 -3.26 -5.58
C VAL A 204 -3.47 -4.63 -5.78
N LEU A 205 -4.09 -4.83 -6.94
CA LEU A 205 -4.74 -6.08 -7.31
C LEU A 205 -3.79 -7.02 -8.05
N GLY A 206 -3.87 -8.31 -7.74
CA GLY A 206 -3.12 -9.38 -8.38
C GLY A 206 -1.78 -9.69 -7.73
N ASN A 207 -1.25 -10.86 -8.08
CA ASN A 207 0.06 -11.34 -7.69
C ASN A 207 1.16 -10.60 -8.46
N PRO A 208 2.06 -9.85 -7.79
CA PRO A 208 3.15 -9.13 -8.44
C PRO A 208 4.15 -10.10 -9.09
N GLN A 209 4.48 -9.83 -10.35
CA GLN A 209 5.53 -10.53 -11.09
C GLN A 209 6.68 -9.57 -11.36
N GLY A 210 7.89 -10.11 -11.51
CA GLY A 210 9.06 -9.26 -11.62
C GLY A 210 10.39 -9.99 -11.58
N ILE A 211 11.44 -9.16 -11.54
CA ILE A 211 12.81 -9.63 -11.32
C ILE A 211 13.16 -9.42 -9.85
N VAL A 212 13.75 -10.43 -9.23
CA VAL A 212 14.40 -10.35 -7.93
C VAL A 212 15.90 -10.57 -8.12
N GLN A 213 16.72 -9.69 -7.55
CA GLN A 213 18.17 -9.79 -7.57
C GLN A 213 18.77 -9.42 -6.22
N ASN A 214 19.34 -10.43 -5.57
CA ASN A 214 19.96 -10.34 -4.25
C ASN A 214 21.49 -10.47 -4.32
N PHE A 215 22.08 -10.59 -5.52
CA PHE A 215 23.52 -10.77 -5.81
C PHE A 215 24.19 -12.03 -5.22
N ASP A 216 23.46 -12.79 -4.41
CA ASP A 216 23.89 -14.00 -3.70
C ASP A 216 24.38 -15.15 -4.59
N GLY A 217 23.82 -15.28 -5.79
CA GLY A 217 24.20 -16.33 -6.74
C GLY A 217 25.48 -16.05 -7.53
N ALA A 218 26.03 -14.84 -7.43
CA ALA A 218 27.23 -14.46 -8.17
C ALA A 218 28.53 -14.82 -7.43
N VAL A 219 29.57 -15.14 -8.20
CA VAL A 219 30.92 -15.35 -7.63
C VAL A 219 31.61 -14.01 -7.53
N VAL A 220 31.90 -13.56 -6.31
CA VAL A 220 32.63 -12.32 -6.04
C VAL A 220 33.96 -12.27 -6.83
N PRO A 221 34.30 -11.18 -7.54
CA PRO A 221 33.60 -9.88 -7.61
C PRO A 221 32.64 -9.71 -8.81
N ALA A 222 32.30 -10.77 -9.54
CA ALA A 222 31.52 -10.68 -10.77
C ALA A 222 30.06 -10.25 -10.53
N LEU A 223 29.51 -9.45 -11.44
CA LEU A 223 28.08 -9.15 -11.45
C LEU A 223 27.26 -10.33 -12.03
N PRO A 224 26.00 -10.53 -11.59
CA PRO A 224 25.10 -11.51 -12.16
C PRO A 224 24.86 -11.29 -13.66
N ALA A 225 24.41 -12.33 -14.37
CA ALA A 225 24.10 -12.23 -15.79
C ALA A 225 23.09 -11.11 -16.09
N GLY A 226 23.37 -10.31 -17.13
CA GLY A 226 22.55 -9.17 -17.56
C GLY A 226 22.74 -7.89 -16.73
N TRP A 227 23.36 -7.97 -15.56
CA TRP A 227 23.84 -6.79 -14.83
C TRP A 227 25.19 -6.39 -15.38
N THR A 228 25.37 -5.09 -15.61
CA THR A 228 26.61 -4.56 -16.18
C THR A 228 27.07 -3.36 -15.40
N THR A 229 28.36 -3.04 -15.53
CA THR A 229 28.92 -1.79 -15.03
C THR A 229 29.43 -0.95 -16.18
N THR A 230 29.31 0.37 -16.05
CA THR A 230 29.85 1.35 -17.00
C THR A 230 30.68 2.36 -16.25
N GLN A 231 31.95 2.51 -16.65
CA GLN A 231 32.78 3.60 -16.17
C GLN A 231 32.40 4.87 -16.92
N ASP A 232 31.93 5.88 -16.19
CA ASP A 232 31.46 7.13 -16.80
C ASP A 232 32.52 8.24 -16.75
N THR A 233 33.20 8.38 -15.60
CA THR A 233 34.26 9.37 -15.38
C THR A 233 35.38 8.75 -14.54
N GLY A 234 36.64 9.00 -14.91
CA GLY A 234 37.80 8.46 -14.21
C GLY A 234 37.89 6.93 -14.31
N THR A 235 38.60 6.29 -13.38
CA THR A 235 38.82 4.82 -13.36
C THR A 235 38.83 4.19 -11.96
N SER A 236 38.53 4.97 -10.92
CA SER A 236 38.76 4.59 -9.51
C SER A 236 37.50 4.16 -8.75
N ILE A 237 36.31 4.23 -9.37
CA ILE A 237 35.09 3.61 -8.85
C ILE A 237 34.81 2.38 -9.70
N THR A 238 34.47 1.24 -9.10
CA THR A 238 34.00 0.07 -9.86
C THR A 238 32.84 -0.59 -9.15
N TRP A 239 31.77 -0.91 -9.89
CA TRP A 239 30.69 -1.73 -9.38
C TRP A 239 31.02 -3.22 -9.49
N ALA A 240 30.98 -3.90 -8.36
CA ALA A 240 31.25 -5.32 -8.24
C ALA A 240 30.43 -5.93 -7.10
N THR A 241 30.25 -7.25 -7.07
CA THR A 241 29.68 -7.89 -5.88
C THR A 241 30.71 -7.97 -4.76
N THR A 242 30.26 -7.88 -3.51
CA THR A 242 31.09 -8.05 -2.30
C THR A 242 30.38 -8.93 -1.27
N ALA A 243 31.16 -9.73 -0.53
CA ALA A 243 30.68 -10.49 0.63
C ALA A 243 30.71 -9.69 1.94
N THR A 244 31.11 -8.41 1.89
CA THR A 244 31.27 -7.58 3.09
C THR A 244 29.98 -6.83 3.39
N GLY A 245 29.30 -7.23 4.47
CA GLY A 245 28.10 -6.56 4.98
C GLY A 245 26.95 -6.46 3.98
N PRO A 246 26.55 -7.57 3.32
CA PRO A 246 25.35 -7.57 2.49
C PRO A 246 24.08 -7.51 3.35
N SER A 247 22.95 -7.17 2.75
CA SER A 247 21.64 -7.23 3.40
C SER A 247 21.15 -8.68 3.43
N SER A 248 21.18 -9.34 2.27
CA SER A 248 20.98 -10.78 2.10
C SER A 248 22.33 -11.49 1.95
N ALA A 249 22.52 -12.61 2.63
CA ALA A 249 23.79 -13.33 2.53
C ALA A 249 23.79 -14.31 1.34
N PRO A 250 24.93 -14.47 0.63
CA PRO A 250 26.26 -13.98 0.98
C PRO A 250 26.73 -12.64 0.38
N ASN A 251 26.04 -12.01 -0.59
CA ASN A 251 26.63 -10.92 -1.37
C ASN A 251 25.72 -9.70 -1.54
N SER A 252 26.32 -8.54 -1.86
CA SER A 252 25.62 -7.34 -2.34
C SER A 252 26.41 -6.70 -3.48
N ALA A 253 25.80 -5.83 -4.29
CA ALA A 253 26.54 -4.98 -5.21
C ALA A 253 27.15 -3.78 -4.47
N PHE A 254 28.39 -3.41 -4.78
CA PHE A 254 29.15 -2.37 -4.10
C PHE A 254 29.94 -1.51 -5.08
N ALA A 255 30.05 -0.23 -4.77
CA ALA A 255 30.98 0.72 -5.38
C ALA A 255 31.69 1.53 -4.29
N ASN A 256 33.02 1.67 -4.41
CA ASN A 256 33.85 2.42 -3.47
C ASN A 256 33.76 3.94 -3.69
N ASP A 257 34.19 4.71 -2.68
CA ASP A 257 34.20 6.18 -2.72
C ASP A 257 35.63 6.78 -2.63
N PRO A 258 36.26 7.15 -3.75
CA PRO A 258 37.63 7.65 -3.77
C PRO A 258 37.72 9.18 -3.64
N ALA A 259 38.86 9.67 -3.15
CA ALA A 259 39.15 11.10 -3.00
C ALA A 259 39.48 11.85 -4.32
N THR A 260 38.88 11.45 -5.44
CA THR A 260 39.20 11.94 -6.79
C THR A 260 37.99 11.87 -7.70
N VAL A 261 37.85 12.81 -8.63
CA VAL A 261 36.65 12.97 -9.47
C VAL A 261 36.40 11.70 -10.29
N ASN A 262 35.37 10.94 -9.91
CA ASN A 262 34.99 9.70 -10.58
C ASN A 262 33.48 9.52 -10.61
N MET A 263 33.03 8.70 -11.56
CA MET A 263 31.66 8.21 -11.57
C MET A 263 31.61 6.86 -12.27
N SER A 264 30.88 5.91 -11.69
CA SER A 264 30.62 4.61 -12.29
C SER A 264 29.18 4.19 -12.03
N SER A 265 28.65 3.39 -12.95
CA SER A 265 27.25 2.98 -12.99
C SER A 265 27.10 1.47 -12.85
N LEU A 266 26.11 1.03 -12.09
CA LEU A 266 25.54 -0.32 -12.12
C LEU A 266 24.24 -0.27 -12.92
N VAL A 267 24.12 -1.11 -13.94
CA VAL A 267 22.98 -1.12 -14.86
C VAL A 267 22.26 -2.46 -14.80
N SER A 268 20.94 -2.43 -14.63
CA SER A 268 20.09 -3.61 -14.61
C SER A 268 19.88 -4.20 -16.01
N PRO A 269 19.46 -5.48 -16.11
CA PRO A 269 18.84 -6.00 -17.32
C PRO A 269 17.63 -5.17 -17.76
N SER A 270 17.25 -5.31 -19.03
CA SER A 270 16.00 -4.73 -19.55
C SER A 270 14.80 -5.53 -19.07
N VAL A 271 13.79 -4.83 -18.55
CA VAL A 271 12.58 -5.43 -17.97
C VAL A 271 11.33 -4.87 -18.67
N PRO A 272 10.44 -5.70 -19.22
CA PRO A 272 9.18 -5.22 -19.77
C PRO A 272 8.23 -4.83 -18.64
N ILE A 273 7.77 -3.58 -18.63
CA ILE A 273 6.75 -3.10 -17.68
C ILE A 273 5.39 -3.15 -18.36
N THR A 274 4.44 -3.86 -17.77
CA THR A 274 3.08 -4.00 -18.31
C THR A 274 2.00 -3.59 -17.30
N SER A 275 2.40 -2.94 -16.21
CA SER A 275 1.48 -2.38 -15.22
C SER A 275 1.84 -0.95 -14.88
N ALA A 276 0.81 -0.10 -14.76
CA ALA A 276 0.94 1.26 -14.25
C ALA A 276 1.22 1.32 -12.73
N ALA A 277 0.99 0.22 -12.00
CA ALA A 277 1.34 0.11 -10.58
C ALA A 277 2.74 -0.51 -10.34
N ALA A 278 3.56 -0.59 -11.39
CA ALA A 278 4.91 -1.11 -11.29
C ALA A 278 5.77 -0.30 -10.32
N GLN A 279 6.62 -1.01 -9.56
CA GLN A 279 7.49 -0.43 -8.55
C GLN A 279 8.89 -1.02 -8.64
N LEU A 280 9.89 -0.19 -8.35
CA LEU A 280 11.22 -0.64 -8.01
C LEU A 280 11.38 -0.60 -6.49
N LYS A 281 11.86 -1.70 -5.90
CA LYS A 281 12.24 -1.80 -4.50
C LYS A 281 13.68 -2.28 -4.42
N PHE A 282 14.45 -1.74 -3.50
CA PHE A 282 15.80 -2.21 -3.21
C PHE A 282 16.23 -1.70 -1.85
N LYS A 283 17.25 -2.34 -1.29
CA LYS A 283 17.95 -1.84 -0.12
C LYS A 283 19.23 -1.16 -0.55
N ASN A 284 19.49 0.00 0.02
CA ASN A 284 20.75 0.70 -0.18
C ASN A 284 21.38 1.12 1.15
N LYS A 285 22.70 1.07 1.19
CA LYS A 285 23.53 1.56 2.30
C LYS A 285 24.60 2.45 1.70
N TYR A 286 24.90 3.57 2.35
CA TYR A 286 25.89 4.51 1.84
C TYR A 286 26.68 5.15 2.99
N ILE A 287 27.98 5.27 2.78
CA ILE A 287 28.92 6.04 3.60
C ILE A 287 29.82 6.78 2.61
N THR A 288 29.45 8.03 2.35
CA THR A 288 30.03 8.92 1.34
C THR A 288 30.44 10.25 1.97
N GLU A 289 31.26 11.07 1.30
CA GLU A 289 31.51 12.44 1.76
C GLU A 289 30.19 13.25 1.78
N PRO A 290 29.73 13.73 2.95
CA PRO A 290 28.42 14.37 3.04
C PRO A 290 28.31 15.63 2.18
N THR A 291 27.32 15.66 1.28
CA THR A 291 26.98 16.75 0.35
C THR A 291 27.94 16.97 -0.83
N PHE A 292 28.99 16.16 -0.97
CA PHE A 292 29.96 16.28 -2.07
C PHE A 292 29.94 15.02 -2.96
N ASP A 293 29.88 13.86 -2.32
CA ASP A 293 29.78 12.57 -2.98
C ASP A 293 28.38 12.00 -2.81
N GLY A 294 28.01 11.08 -3.69
CA GLY A 294 26.73 10.42 -3.52
C GLY A 294 26.35 9.45 -4.62
N MET A 295 25.17 8.87 -4.43
CA MET A 295 24.56 7.96 -5.38
C MET A 295 23.21 8.49 -5.87
N VAL A 296 22.95 8.32 -7.16
CA VAL A 296 21.67 8.62 -7.81
C VAL A 296 21.10 7.39 -8.51
N LEU A 297 19.79 7.36 -8.68
CA LEU A 297 19.05 6.39 -9.45
C LEU A 297 18.52 7.04 -10.73
N GLU A 298 18.76 6.37 -11.85
CA GLU A 298 18.25 6.74 -13.16
C GLU A 298 17.45 5.60 -13.78
N MET A 299 16.57 5.93 -14.73
CA MET A 299 15.90 4.94 -15.57
C MET A 299 15.93 5.35 -17.04
N ALA A 300 15.95 4.35 -17.91
CA ALA A 300 15.68 4.48 -19.34
C ALA A 300 14.35 3.79 -19.67
N ILE A 301 13.57 4.39 -20.58
CA ILE A 301 12.27 3.88 -21.05
C ILE A 301 12.36 3.68 -22.57
N GLY A 302 12.12 2.46 -23.03
CA GLY A 302 12.28 2.07 -24.44
C GLY A 302 13.72 2.31 -24.91
N ALA A 303 13.87 3.03 -26.03
CA ALA A 303 15.17 3.43 -26.58
C ALA A 303 15.64 4.81 -26.09
N GLY A 304 14.97 5.39 -25.09
CA GLY A 304 15.33 6.69 -24.53
C GLY A 304 16.65 6.68 -23.75
N ALA A 305 17.23 7.86 -23.57
CA ALA A 305 18.38 8.03 -22.68
C ALA A 305 17.99 7.82 -21.22
N PHE A 306 18.93 7.38 -20.39
CA PHE A 306 18.78 7.37 -18.95
C PHE A 306 18.57 8.79 -18.42
N GLN A 307 17.57 8.94 -17.54
CA GLN A 307 17.26 10.17 -16.84
C GLN A 307 17.16 9.89 -15.34
N ASP A 308 17.40 10.91 -14.51
CA ASP A 308 17.11 10.82 -13.07
C ASP A 308 15.68 10.30 -12.84
N ILE A 309 15.51 9.42 -11.88
CA ILE A 309 14.23 8.77 -11.61
C ILE A 309 13.10 9.77 -11.36
N ILE A 310 13.40 10.92 -10.73
CA ILE A 310 12.42 11.98 -10.50
C ILE A 310 12.11 12.70 -11.81
N ALA A 311 13.13 13.02 -12.61
CA ALA A 311 12.96 13.70 -13.90
C ALA A 311 12.21 12.83 -14.92
N ALA A 312 12.38 11.51 -14.85
CA ALA A 312 11.62 10.54 -15.63
C ALA A 312 10.13 10.44 -15.20
N GLY A 313 9.74 11.10 -14.11
CA GLY A 313 8.38 11.13 -13.57
C GLY A 313 8.12 10.07 -12.49
N GLY A 314 9.15 9.40 -11.99
CA GLY A 314 9.05 8.49 -10.85
C GLY A 314 8.96 9.24 -9.53
N SER A 315 8.51 8.55 -8.48
CA SER A 315 8.37 9.15 -7.13
C SER A 315 8.78 8.17 -6.03
N PHE A 316 9.52 8.63 -5.05
CA PHE A 316 9.86 7.84 -3.86
C PHE A 316 8.65 7.68 -2.93
N VAL A 317 8.37 6.43 -2.55
CA VAL A 317 7.44 6.08 -1.47
C VAL A 317 8.18 6.08 -0.13
N SER A 318 9.41 5.57 -0.11
CA SER A 318 10.32 5.57 1.04
C SER A 318 11.77 5.63 0.57
N GLY A 319 12.69 6.00 1.47
CA GLY A 319 14.13 5.92 1.22
C GLY A 319 14.64 6.86 0.12
N GLY A 320 13.94 7.97 -0.18
CA GLY A 320 14.35 8.92 -1.21
C GLY A 320 15.66 9.67 -0.90
N TYR A 321 16.11 10.48 -1.86
CA TYR A 321 17.31 11.31 -1.73
C TYR A 321 17.28 12.21 -0.49
N ASN A 322 18.44 12.38 0.16
CA ASN A 322 18.55 13.10 1.45
C ASN A 322 19.38 14.38 1.37
N ALA A 323 20.09 14.64 0.26
CA ALA A 323 20.94 15.82 0.11
C ALA A 323 20.98 16.31 -1.35
N THR A 324 21.43 17.54 -1.53
CA THR A 324 21.83 18.09 -2.85
C THR A 324 23.35 18.15 -2.90
N ILE A 325 23.93 17.66 -4.00
CA ILE A 325 25.37 17.64 -4.17
C ILE A 325 25.90 19.03 -4.52
N SER A 326 26.97 19.44 -3.85
CA SER A 326 27.65 20.71 -4.06
C SER A 326 28.13 20.88 -5.50
N SER A 327 27.98 22.09 -6.04
CA SER A 327 28.44 22.44 -7.38
C SER A 327 29.88 22.96 -7.43
N SER A 328 30.53 23.10 -6.28
CA SER A 328 31.84 23.77 -6.18
C SER A 328 33.06 22.84 -6.24
N PHE A 329 32.86 21.52 -6.21
CA PHE A 329 33.94 20.54 -6.02
C PHE A 329 34.05 19.48 -7.13
N ALA A 330 33.51 19.80 -8.30
CA ALA A 330 33.63 19.01 -9.53
C ALA A 330 33.04 17.59 -9.48
N SER A 331 32.21 17.27 -8.47
CA SER A 331 31.41 16.04 -8.46
C SER A 331 30.60 15.92 -9.78
N PRO A 332 30.67 14.79 -10.51
CA PRO A 332 29.96 14.62 -11.78
C PRO A 332 28.43 14.72 -11.69
N ILE A 333 27.87 14.65 -10.48
CA ILE A 333 26.43 14.81 -10.19
C ILE A 333 26.12 16.13 -9.46
N ALA A 334 27.03 17.11 -9.53
CA ALA A 334 26.87 18.46 -8.98
C ALA A 334 25.47 19.06 -9.23
N GLY A 335 24.83 19.56 -8.17
CA GLY A 335 23.51 20.19 -8.20
C GLY A 335 22.33 19.21 -8.20
N ARG A 336 22.55 17.89 -8.29
CA ARG A 336 21.48 16.88 -8.22
C ARG A 336 21.14 16.55 -6.77
N GLN A 337 19.88 16.17 -6.55
CA GLN A 337 19.52 15.44 -5.33
C GLN A 337 20.09 14.02 -5.40
N ALA A 338 20.63 13.52 -4.29
CA ALA A 338 21.28 12.22 -4.20
C ALA A 338 21.16 11.62 -2.79
N TRP A 339 21.52 10.34 -2.66
CA TRP A 339 21.90 9.75 -1.39
C TRP A 339 23.35 10.13 -1.07
N SER A 340 23.56 10.86 0.02
CA SER A 340 24.88 11.38 0.42
C SER A 340 25.06 11.35 1.95
N GLY A 341 26.32 11.27 2.40
CA GLY A 341 26.69 11.09 3.79
C GLY A 341 26.57 9.64 4.25
N THR A 342 26.01 9.42 5.44
CA THR A 342 25.86 8.08 6.05
C THR A 342 24.39 7.71 6.24
N SER A 343 24.00 6.54 5.76
CA SER A 343 22.66 5.99 5.98
C SER A 343 22.45 5.56 7.44
N LEU A 344 21.32 5.97 8.04
CA LEU A 344 21.02 5.68 9.45
C LEU A 344 20.71 4.19 9.64
N GLY A 345 21.42 3.53 10.56
CA GLY A 345 21.16 2.13 10.91
C GLY A 345 21.63 1.10 9.88
N GLY A 346 22.39 1.51 8.85
CA GLY A 346 22.88 0.61 7.80
C GLY A 346 22.03 0.68 6.53
N TYR A 347 21.51 -0.45 6.06
CA TYR A 347 20.63 -0.48 4.89
C TYR A 347 19.28 0.19 5.18
N ILE A 348 18.80 0.98 4.22
CA ILE A 348 17.46 1.54 4.22
C ILE A 348 16.63 0.91 3.10
N ASP A 349 15.31 0.85 3.28
CA ASP A 349 14.36 0.40 2.27
C ASP A 349 13.96 1.55 1.34
N THR A 350 14.36 1.44 0.08
CA THR A 350 13.98 2.38 -0.98
C THR A 350 12.90 1.77 -1.85
N VAL A 351 11.77 2.48 -1.96
CA VAL A 351 10.63 2.08 -2.80
C VAL A 351 10.28 3.24 -3.72
N VAL A 352 10.16 2.95 -5.01
CA VAL A 352 9.91 3.92 -6.07
C VAL A 352 8.69 3.49 -6.89
N ASN A 353 7.72 4.39 -7.03
CA ASN A 353 6.68 4.24 -8.05
C ASN A 353 7.27 4.60 -9.41
N LEU A 354 7.14 3.71 -10.39
CA LEU A 354 7.60 3.99 -11.76
C LEU A 354 6.66 5.00 -12.44
N PRO A 355 7.18 5.83 -13.36
CA PRO A 355 6.35 6.77 -14.11
C PRO A 355 5.33 6.04 -14.97
N ALA A 356 4.16 6.65 -15.19
CA ALA A 356 3.11 6.09 -16.05
C ALA A 356 3.62 5.78 -17.48
N ALA A 357 4.62 6.54 -17.96
CA ALA A 357 5.25 6.33 -19.27
C ALA A 357 6.04 5.00 -19.37
N ALA A 358 6.41 4.39 -18.25
CA ALA A 358 7.04 3.08 -18.24
C ALA A 358 6.08 1.96 -18.68
N ASN A 359 4.78 2.12 -18.44
CA ASN A 359 3.79 1.10 -18.78
C ASN A 359 3.74 0.83 -20.29
N GLY A 360 3.85 -0.44 -20.68
CA GLY A 360 3.92 -0.90 -22.06
C GLY A 360 5.31 -0.81 -22.70
N ASN A 361 6.34 -0.45 -21.94
CA ASN A 361 7.71 -0.30 -22.44
C ASN A 361 8.69 -1.20 -21.69
N ASN A 362 9.80 -1.53 -22.35
CA ASN A 362 10.98 -2.06 -21.69
C ASN A 362 11.70 -0.93 -20.94
N VAL A 363 12.13 -1.19 -19.71
CA VAL A 363 12.90 -0.24 -18.89
C VAL A 363 14.21 -0.83 -18.41
N GLN A 364 15.18 0.03 -18.12
CA GLN A 364 16.40 -0.31 -17.41
C GLN A 364 16.65 0.69 -16.29
N PHE A 365 17.21 0.21 -15.19
CA PHE A 365 17.60 1.03 -14.05
C PHE A 365 19.12 1.16 -14.00
N ARG A 366 19.57 2.33 -13.53
CA ARG A 366 21.00 2.62 -13.38
C ARG A 366 21.27 3.33 -12.06
N TRP A 367 22.06 2.71 -11.20
CA TRP A 367 22.58 3.33 -9.98
C TRP A 367 23.96 3.91 -10.29
N ARG A 368 24.19 5.18 -9.97
CA ARG A 368 25.45 5.87 -10.26
C ARG A 368 26.06 6.36 -8.98
N MET A 369 27.25 5.89 -8.65
CA MET A 369 28.05 6.43 -7.56
C MET A 369 29.05 7.41 -8.16
N ALA A 370 29.16 8.59 -7.56
CA ALA A 370 30.04 9.66 -7.99
C ALA A 370 30.77 10.28 -6.80
N SER A 371 32.03 10.63 -7.02
CA SER A 371 32.90 11.30 -6.07
C SER A 371 33.47 12.61 -6.62
N ASP A 372 33.78 13.54 -5.73
CA ASP A 372 34.32 14.86 -5.99
C ASP A 372 35.86 14.84 -6.07
N ASN A 373 36.53 15.99 -5.96
CA ASN A 373 37.98 16.10 -6.10
C ASN A 373 38.80 15.89 -4.80
N SER A 374 38.18 15.52 -3.67
CA SER A 374 38.86 15.31 -2.39
C SER A 374 38.15 14.26 -1.52
N VAL A 375 38.66 14.02 -0.30
CA VAL A 375 38.10 13.17 0.78
C VAL A 375 37.42 11.85 0.36
N SER A 376 38.09 10.72 0.61
CA SER A 376 37.47 9.39 0.40
C SER A 376 36.60 8.96 1.57
N ALA A 377 35.56 8.18 1.27
CA ALA A 377 34.80 7.41 2.26
C ALA A 377 34.76 5.91 1.91
N THR A 378 33.78 5.17 2.42
CA THR A 378 33.68 3.73 2.15
C THR A 378 33.04 3.44 0.80
N GLY A 379 31.91 4.08 0.48
CA GLY A 379 31.14 3.79 -0.73
C GLY A 379 29.69 3.44 -0.45
N VAL A 380 29.08 2.78 -1.43
CA VAL A 380 27.66 2.46 -1.46
C VAL A 380 27.41 0.98 -1.78
N ASN A 381 26.37 0.42 -1.19
CA ASN A 381 25.87 -0.92 -1.47
C ASN A 381 24.43 -0.86 -1.99
N ILE A 382 24.11 -1.77 -2.92
CA ILE A 382 22.76 -2.08 -3.40
C ILE A 382 22.51 -3.57 -3.19
N ASP A 383 21.35 -3.90 -2.65
CA ASP A 383 20.94 -5.28 -2.40
C ASP A 383 19.42 -5.46 -2.45
N ASP A 384 18.95 -6.71 -2.43
CA ASP A 384 17.53 -7.09 -2.39
C ASP A 384 16.67 -6.35 -3.44
N VAL A 385 17.16 -6.24 -4.68
CA VAL A 385 16.49 -5.51 -5.76
C VAL A 385 15.26 -6.29 -6.22
N GLN A 386 14.10 -5.66 -6.22
CA GLN A 386 12.85 -6.20 -6.75
C GLN A 386 12.25 -5.21 -7.74
N ILE A 387 12.09 -5.63 -9.00
CA ILE A 387 11.42 -4.88 -10.03
C ILE A 387 10.07 -5.52 -10.25
N VAL A 388 9.01 -4.96 -9.66
CA VAL A 388 7.64 -5.39 -9.91
C VAL A 388 7.20 -4.81 -11.24
N SER A 389 7.07 -5.66 -12.25
CA SER A 389 6.90 -5.25 -13.65
C SER A 389 5.50 -5.50 -14.19
N SER A 390 4.81 -6.51 -13.67
CA SER A 390 3.48 -6.91 -14.07
C SER A 390 2.72 -7.54 -12.90
N PHE A 391 1.45 -7.82 -13.11
CA PHE A 391 0.61 -8.53 -12.14
C PHE A 391 -0.15 -9.60 -12.87
N ILE A 392 -0.27 -10.77 -12.24
CA ILE A 392 -1.15 -11.84 -12.70
C ILE A 392 -2.32 -11.93 -11.73
N CYS A 393 -3.51 -12.14 -12.27
CA CYS A 393 -4.70 -12.41 -11.49
C CYS A 393 -5.19 -13.78 -11.93
N ALA A 394 -5.66 -14.60 -11.00
CA ALA A 394 -6.39 -15.79 -11.39
C ALA A 394 -7.60 -15.36 -12.25
N PRO A 395 -7.97 -16.16 -13.26
CA PRO A 395 -9.24 -15.94 -13.93
C PRO A 395 -10.33 -15.91 -12.86
N THR A 396 -11.20 -14.90 -12.90
CA THR A 396 -12.43 -14.95 -12.12
C THR A 396 -13.18 -16.19 -12.58
N ALA A 397 -13.19 -17.25 -11.78
CA ALA A 397 -14.05 -18.39 -12.04
C ALA A 397 -15.49 -17.88 -11.91
N ALA A 398 -16.05 -17.38 -13.00
CA ALA A 398 -17.49 -17.43 -13.14
C ALA A 398 -17.79 -18.91 -13.33
N ASP A 399 -18.42 -19.53 -12.34
CA ASP A 399 -18.99 -20.86 -12.52
C ASP A 399 -19.99 -20.78 -13.68
N VAL A 400 -19.65 -21.42 -14.80
CA VAL A 400 -20.56 -21.55 -15.94
C VAL A 400 -21.09 -22.96 -16.05
N GLU A 401 -22.26 -23.06 -16.66
CA GLU A 401 -22.90 -24.34 -16.92
C GLU A 401 -22.34 -24.96 -18.21
N VAL A 402 -21.94 -26.22 -18.12
CA VAL A 402 -21.75 -27.10 -19.28
C VAL A 402 -22.83 -28.17 -19.28
N SER A 403 -23.73 -28.13 -20.27
CA SER A 403 -24.84 -29.08 -20.37
C SER A 403 -25.11 -29.53 -21.80
N GLY A 404 -25.80 -30.68 -21.91
CA GLY A 404 -26.05 -31.30 -23.19
C GLY A 404 -26.72 -32.65 -23.08
N ARG A 405 -26.60 -33.44 -24.14
CA ARG A 405 -27.28 -34.72 -24.32
C ARG A 405 -26.39 -35.77 -24.98
N VAL A 406 -26.44 -36.99 -24.45
CA VAL A 406 -25.83 -38.18 -25.03
C VAL A 406 -26.92 -39.02 -25.71
N LEU A 407 -26.73 -39.35 -26.99
CA LEU A 407 -27.70 -40.10 -27.80
C LEU A 407 -27.26 -41.56 -27.98
N ALA A 408 -28.19 -42.51 -27.95
CA ALA A 408 -27.91 -43.92 -28.21
C ALA A 408 -27.86 -44.28 -29.71
N THR A 409 -28.27 -43.37 -30.59
CA THR A 409 -28.33 -43.52 -32.05
C THR A 409 -28.23 -42.13 -32.69
N ALA A 410 -27.70 -42.02 -33.92
CA ALA A 410 -27.63 -40.74 -34.64
C ALA A 410 -29.05 -40.15 -34.83
N GLY A 411 -29.33 -39.02 -34.16
CA GLY A 411 -30.65 -38.38 -34.12
C GLY A 411 -31.71 -39.05 -33.23
N GLY A 412 -31.33 -40.04 -32.42
CA GLY A 412 -32.27 -40.93 -31.73
C GLY A 412 -32.45 -40.72 -30.22
N ARG A 413 -32.91 -41.78 -29.55
CA ARG A 413 -33.25 -41.77 -28.12
C ARG A 413 -32.03 -41.45 -27.25
N GLY A 414 -32.21 -40.60 -26.23
CA GLY A 414 -31.15 -40.31 -25.27
C GLY A 414 -30.68 -41.54 -24.48
N LEU A 415 -29.37 -41.63 -24.25
CA LEU A 415 -28.74 -42.72 -23.53
C LEU A 415 -28.76 -42.43 -22.03
N ARG A 416 -29.58 -43.16 -21.27
CA ARG A 416 -29.63 -43.05 -19.80
C ARG A 416 -28.45 -43.77 -19.15
N GLY A 417 -27.88 -43.17 -18.11
CA GLY A 417 -26.89 -43.79 -17.24
C GLY A 417 -25.49 -43.93 -17.86
N ALA A 418 -25.23 -43.28 -18.99
CA ALA A 418 -23.86 -43.04 -19.45
C ALA A 418 -23.16 -42.06 -18.48
N ARG A 419 -21.89 -42.31 -18.18
CA ARG A 419 -21.06 -41.43 -17.36
C ARG A 419 -20.38 -40.41 -18.28
N VAL A 420 -20.63 -39.13 -18.04
CA VAL A 420 -19.96 -38.03 -18.74
C VAL A 420 -18.86 -37.52 -17.83
N VAL A 421 -17.64 -37.41 -18.35
CA VAL A 421 -16.45 -36.99 -17.61
C VAL A 421 -15.94 -35.70 -18.24
N LEU A 422 -15.80 -34.68 -17.42
CA LEU A 422 -15.17 -33.41 -17.74
C LEU A 422 -13.79 -33.40 -17.08
N ARG A 423 -12.73 -33.27 -17.89
CA ARG A 423 -11.34 -33.30 -17.43
C ARG A 423 -10.64 -31.99 -17.77
N ASP A 424 -9.96 -31.39 -16.79
CA ASP A 424 -9.17 -30.17 -16.99
C ASP A 424 -7.76 -30.46 -17.55
N GLU A 425 -7.00 -29.40 -17.82
CA GLU A 425 -5.61 -29.49 -18.31
C GLU A 425 -4.61 -30.03 -17.28
N SER A 426 -4.94 -29.94 -15.99
CA SER A 426 -4.15 -30.48 -14.87
C SER A 426 -4.43 -31.97 -14.62
N GLY A 427 -5.45 -32.54 -15.29
CA GLY A 427 -5.85 -33.93 -15.19
C GLY A 427 -6.88 -34.24 -14.11
N ASN A 428 -7.45 -33.22 -13.44
CA ASN A 428 -8.56 -33.40 -12.51
C ASN A 428 -9.85 -33.71 -13.28
N GLU A 429 -10.70 -34.57 -12.70
CA GLU A 429 -11.91 -35.04 -13.35
C GLU A 429 -13.14 -34.84 -12.47
N THR A 430 -14.18 -34.27 -13.07
CA THR A 430 -15.54 -34.31 -12.52
C THR A 430 -16.42 -35.15 -13.43
N SER A 431 -17.37 -35.90 -12.86
CA SER A 431 -18.26 -36.72 -13.68
C SER A 431 -19.69 -36.73 -13.19
N VAL A 432 -20.62 -36.76 -14.14
CA VAL A 432 -22.06 -36.88 -13.90
C VAL A 432 -22.65 -38.04 -14.71
N PHE A 433 -23.79 -38.57 -14.26
CA PHE A 433 -24.54 -39.56 -15.02
C PHE A 433 -25.66 -38.89 -15.80
N THR A 434 -25.89 -39.37 -17.01
CA THR A 434 -26.99 -38.91 -17.87
C THR A 434 -28.36 -39.35 -17.33
N GLY A 435 -29.32 -38.43 -17.40
CA GLY A 435 -30.71 -38.65 -16.99
C GLY A 435 -31.51 -39.54 -17.94
N ALA A 436 -32.82 -39.70 -17.69
CA ALA A 436 -33.70 -40.58 -18.46
C ALA A 436 -33.77 -40.24 -19.97
N TYR A 437 -33.56 -38.98 -20.30
CA TYR A 437 -33.52 -38.49 -21.68
C TYR A 437 -32.09 -38.32 -22.22
N GLY A 438 -31.06 -38.83 -21.54
CA GLY A 438 -29.67 -38.69 -21.96
C GLY A 438 -29.04 -37.33 -21.62
N THR A 439 -29.71 -36.48 -20.86
CA THR A 439 -29.22 -35.14 -20.49
C THR A 439 -28.17 -35.19 -19.40
N PHE A 440 -27.18 -34.30 -19.44
CA PHE A 440 -26.17 -34.09 -18.40
C PHE A 440 -25.96 -32.60 -18.13
N ARG A 441 -25.43 -32.27 -16.95
CA ARG A 441 -25.18 -30.88 -16.52
C ARG A 441 -24.03 -30.81 -15.52
N PHE A 442 -23.10 -29.90 -15.75
CA PHE A 442 -22.07 -29.45 -14.81
C PHE A 442 -22.34 -27.98 -14.47
N PRO A 443 -22.82 -27.65 -13.26
CA PRO A 443 -23.29 -26.30 -12.95
C PRO A 443 -22.21 -25.32 -12.49
N ALA A 444 -20.99 -25.81 -12.24
CA ALA A 444 -19.87 -25.05 -11.69
C ALA A 444 -18.59 -25.47 -12.43
N VAL A 445 -18.46 -25.02 -13.68
CA VAL A 445 -17.25 -25.22 -14.49
C VAL A 445 -16.52 -23.90 -14.56
N GLU A 446 -15.22 -23.91 -14.25
CA GLU A 446 -14.40 -22.70 -14.27
C GLU A 446 -14.21 -22.19 -15.70
N THR A 447 -14.44 -20.91 -15.92
CA THR A 447 -14.15 -20.24 -17.19
C THR A 447 -12.65 -19.98 -17.38
N GLY A 448 -12.23 -19.86 -18.64
CA GLY A 448 -10.85 -19.56 -19.03
C GLY A 448 -9.98 -20.79 -19.28
N HIS A 449 -10.50 -21.99 -19.03
CA HIS A 449 -9.78 -23.26 -19.23
C HIS A 449 -10.29 -24.05 -20.43
N THR A 450 -9.45 -24.95 -20.92
CA THR A 450 -9.83 -25.96 -21.92
C THR A 450 -10.10 -27.29 -21.22
N TYR A 451 -11.25 -27.88 -21.50
CA TYR A 451 -11.67 -29.15 -20.95
C TYR A 451 -11.84 -30.21 -22.03
N ILE A 452 -11.59 -31.47 -21.66
CA ILE A 452 -11.93 -32.63 -22.46
C ILE A 452 -13.20 -33.24 -21.88
N LEU A 453 -14.27 -33.22 -22.67
CA LEU A 453 -15.55 -33.84 -22.34
C LEU A 453 -15.65 -35.20 -23.03
N SER A 454 -15.76 -36.26 -22.24
CA SER A 454 -15.81 -37.64 -22.72
C SER A 454 -17.02 -38.40 -22.16
N VAL A 455 -17.47 -39.41 -22.90
CA VAL A 455 -18.61 -40.24 -22.51
C VAL A 455 -18.18 -41.70 -22.39
N VAL A 456 -18.38 -42.26 -21.20
CA VAL A 456 -18.14 -43.67 -20.90
C VAL A 456 -19.47 -44.40 -20.86
N SER A 457 -19.61 -45.39 -21.75
CA SER A 457 -20.78 -46.25 -21.90
C SER A 457 -20.34 -47.70 -22.13
N ARG A 458 -21.15 -48.67 -21.69
CA ARG A 458 -20.88 -50.11 -21.90
C ARG A 458 -21.11 -50.58 -23.33
N ARG A 459 -21.93 -49.86 -24.11
CA ARG A 459 -22.47 -50.35 -25.40
C ARG A 459 -22.11 -49.47 -26.60
N PHE A 460 -21.69 -48.24 -26.37
CA PHE A 460 -21.49 -47.24 -27.41
C PHE A 460 -20.16 -46.53 -27.19
N GLN A 461 -19.48 -46.19 -28.27
CA GLN A 461 -18.27 -45.38 -28.26
C GLN A 461 -18.60 -43.97 -28.76
N TYR A 462 -17.93 -42.98 -28.19
CA TYR A 462 -18.12 -41.56 -28.50
C TYR A 462 -16.76 -40.90 -28.65
N ALA A 463 -16.63 -40.01 -29.63
CA ALA A 463 -15.46 -39.14 -29.72
C ALA A 463 -15.48 -38.13 -28.57
N PRO A 464 -14.37 -37.93 -27.85
CA PRO A 464 -14.24 -36.81 -26.91
C PRO A 464 -14.38 -35.47 -27.62
N GLN A 465 -14.98 -34.50 -26.94
CA GLN A 465 -15.06 -33.11 -27.41
C GLN A 465 -14.12 -32.26 -26.57
N VAL A 466 -13.33 -31.41 -27.23
CA VAL A 466 -12.47 -30.42 -26.57
C VAL A 466 -13.21 -29.10 -26.54
N LEU A 467 -13.36 -28.51 -25.36
CA LEU A 467 -14.16 -27.31 -25.12
C LEU A 467 -13.30 -26.23 -24.48
N ALA A 468 -13.22 -25.06 -25.10
CA ALA A 468 -12.72 -23.85 -24.45
C ALA A 468 -13.91 -23.16 -23.77
N ILE A 469 -13.91 -23.11 -22.43
CA ILE A 469 -15.06 -22.64 -21.66
C ILE A 469 -14.83 -21.17 -21.29
N ASN A 470 -15.55 -20.26 -21.95
CA ASN A 470 -15.49 -18.82 -21.65
C ASN A 470 -16.85 -18.25 -21.18
N ASP A 471 -17.94 -19.00 -21.37
CA ASP A 471 -19.31 -18.71 -20.96
C ASP A 471 -20.09 -20.04 -20.88
N ASN A 472 -21.38 -20.03 -20.53
CA ASN A 472 -22.26 -21.18 -20.52
C ASN A 472 -22.23 -21.92 -21.88
N VAL A 473 -21.92 -23.21 -21.84
CA VAL A 473 -21.95 -24.10 -23.02
C VAL A 473 -23.10 -25.08 -22.85
N THR A 474 -24.22 -24.78 -23.51
CA THR A 474 -25.44 -25.58 -23.45
C THR A 474 -25.66 -26.34 -24.76
N ASP A 475 -26.59 -27.30 -24.76
CA ASP A 475 -27.01 -28.06 -25.95
C ASP A 475 -25.91 -28.87 -26.67
N LEU A 476 -24.85 -29.25 -25.96
CA LEU A 476 -23.84 -30.18 -26.51
C LEU A 476 -24.46 -31.53 -26.85
N VAL A 477 -24.08 -32.12 -27.99
CA VAL A 477 -24.61 -33.41 -28.42
C VAL A 477 -23.48 -34.42 -28.66
N PHE A 478 -23.56 -35.57 -27.98
CA PHE A 478 -22.75 -36.74 -28.28
C PHE A 478 -23.57 -37.75 -29.08
N SER A 479 -23.12 -38.02 -30.31
CA SER A 479 -23.63 -39.11 -31.14
C SER A 479 -22.65 -40.27 -31.15
N PRO A 480 -23.13 -41.52 -31.15
CA PRO A 480 -22.26 -42.69 -31.14
C PRO A 480 -21.50 -42.78 -32.47
N GLN A 481 -20.26 -43.28 -32.40
CA GLN A 481 -19.43 -43.58 -33.58
C GLN A 481 -19.88 -44.83 -34.32
#